data_AF-A0A0F9QS16-F1
#
_entry.id   AF-A0A0F9QS16-F1
#
_cell.length_a   1.000
_cell.length_b   1.000
_cell.length_c   1.000
_cell.angle_alpha   90.00
_cell.angle_beta   90.00
_cell.angle_gamma   90.00
#
_symmetry.space_group_name_H-M   'P 1'
#
loop_
_entity.id
_entity.type
_entity.pdbx_description
1 polymer ?
#
loop_
_entity_poly.entity_id
_entity_poly.type
_entity_poly.pdbx_seq_one_letter_code
_entity_poly.pdbx_strand_id
1 'polypeptide(L)'
;MSYPIATNELTLTDIKAFRGGAVEAGIARALALTISSNRGELVVFEALPLTNFGAALFTTEQYVSGAPGATGWMAVGDGAGVGTLPVGQVAVFYKAANASAVVPPLLIACRFRVGATGASTKAVFQVQLAIENKLESDVYFSEPVVYDPQDRLFIQAYATAAGAAENFAFGCFIVSRLGPEIS
;
A
#
# COMPACT_ATOMS: atom_id res chain seq x y z
N MET A 1 -10.22 14.40 -3.52
CA MET A 1 -10.75 13.18 -4.17
C MET A 1 -9.53 12.34 -4.49
N SER A 2 -9.48 11.07 -4.07
CA SER A 2 -8.32 10.20 -4.28
C SER A 2 -8.28 9.73 -5.74
N TYR A 3 -7.18 9.99 -6.45
CA TYR A 3 -6.99 9.52 -7.83
C TYR A 3 -5.55 9.03 -8.03
N PRO A 4 -5.33 8.04 -8.91
CA PRO A 4 -3.99 7.67 -9.33
C PRO A 4 -3.49 8.58 -10.45
N ILE A 5 -2.18 8.74 -10.53
CA ILE A 5 -1.48 9.50 -11.56
C ILE A 5 -0.53 8.53 -12.25
N ALA A 6 -0.65 8.45 -13.57
CA ALA A 6 0.17 7.58 -14.41
C ALA A 6 1.61 8.08 -14.47
N THR A 7 2.56 7.20 -14.73
CA THR A 7 4.00 7.54 -14.66
C THR A 7 4.45 8.40 -15.84
N ASN A 8 3.80 8.30 -17.01
CA ASN A 8 4.06 9.11 -18.21
C ASN A 8 3.71 10.58 -18.02
N GLU A 9 2.78 10.86 -17.10
CA GLU A 9 2.40 12.22 -16.75
C GLU A 9 3.38 12.85 -15.76
N LEU A 10 4.35 12.08 -15.25
CA LEU A 10 5.27 12.51 -14.19
C LEU A 10 6.70 12.65 -14.70
N THR A 11 7.33 13.76 -14.31
CA THR A 11 8.78 13.89 -14.41
C THR A 11 9.46 13.15 -13.27
N LEU A 12 10.77 12.89 -13.41
CA LEU A 12 11.58 12.35 -12.31
C LEU A 12 11.53 13.24 -11.05
N THR A 13 11.34 14.54 -11.22
CA THR A 13 11.19 15.48 -10.11
C THR A 13 9.87 15.25 -9.39
N ASP A 14 8.78 15.04 -10.12
CA ASP A 14 7.47 14.78 -9.53
C ASP A 14 7.47 13.46 -8.78
N ILE A 15 8.06 12.41 -9.36
CA ILE A 15 8.22 11.10 -8.70
C ILE A 15 8.98 11.24 -7.37
N LYS A 16 10.07 12.03 -7.35
CA LYS A 16 10.80 12.33 -6.11
C LYS A 16 9.94 13.09 -5.12
N ALA A 17 9.12 14.03 -5.59
CA ALA A 17 8.21 14.80 -4.74
C ALA A 17 7.12 13.90 -4.12
N PHE A 18 6.54 12.96 -4.87
CA PHE A 18 5.58 11.99 -4.30
C PHE A 18 6.20 11.11 -3.23
N ARG A 19 7.40 10.56 -3.49
CA ARG A 19 8.12 9.76 -2.49
C ARG A 19 8.48 10.59 -1.26
N GLY A 20 9.01 11.80 -1.46
CA GLY A 20 9.31 12.75 -0.38
C GLY A 20 8.06 13.09 0.44
N GLY A 21 6.95 13.41 -0.20
CA GLY A 21 5.68 13.71 0.45
C GLY A 21 5.13 12.54 1.27
N ALA A 22 5.28 11.30 0.78
CA ALA A 22 4.91 10.10 1.54
C ALA A 22 5.79 9.92 2.79
N VAL A 23 7.11 10.13 2.66
CA VAL A 23 8.04 10.08 3.80
C VAL A 23 7.70 11.14 4.84
N GLU A 24 7.46 12.38 4.40
CA GLU A 24 7.07 13.49 5.28
C GLU A 24 5.74 13.21 6.00
N ALA A 25 4.74 12.67 5.30
CA ALA A 25 3.45 12.31 5.89
C ALA A 25 3.62 11.25 7.00
N GLY A 26 4.46 10.24 6.77
CA GLY A 26 4.76 9.21 7.76
C GLY A 26 5.47 9.77 8.99
N ILE A 27 6.49 10.60 8.78
CA ILE A 27 7.23 11.24 9.88
C ILE A 27 6.33 12.18 10.68
N ALA A 28 5.54 13.02 10.00
CA ALA A 28 4.60 13.92 10.66
C ALA A 28 3.60 13.13 11.51
N ARG A 29 3.10 11.99 11.01
CA ARG A 29 2.19 11.13 11.77
C ARG A 29 2.88 10.46 12.95
N ALA A 30 4.09 9.94 12.78
CA ALA A 30 4.87 9.34 13.87
C ALA A 30 5.15 10.32 15.02
N LEU A 31 5.50 11.58 14.70
CA LEU A 31 5.68 12.63 15.69
C LEU A 31 4.37 13.00 16.38
N ALA A 32 3.26 13.12 15.63
CA ALA A 32 1.94 13.41 16.19
C ALA A 32 1.44 12.31 17.15
N LEU A 33 1.86 11.06 16.92
CA LEU A 33 1.56 9.91 17.78
C LEU A 33 2.63 9.67 18.85
N THR A 34 3.59 10.58 19.00
CA THR A 34 4.65 10.52 20.01
C THR A 34 5.51 9.24 19.95
N ILE A 35 5.63 8.62 18.78
CA ILE A 35 6.50 7.44 18.56
C ILE A 35 7.97 7.82 18.83
N SER A 36 8.32 9.05 18.48
CA SER A 36 9.52 9.73 18.94
C SER A 36 9.20 11.20 19.21
N SER A 37 10.03 11.83 20.03
CA SER A 37 10.06 13.27 20.26
C SER A 37 10.68 14.06 19.11
N ASN A 38 11.54 13.42 18.30
CA ASN A 38 12.37 14.10 17.30
C ASN A 38 12.49 13.31 16.00
N ARG A 39 12.57 14.02 14.88
CA ARG A 39 12.75 13.40 13.56
C ARG A 39 14.03 12.57 13.44
N GLY A 40 15.13 12.99 14.07
CA GLY A 40 16.42 12.31 13.97
C GLY A 40 16.47 10.92 14.62
N GLU A 41 15.45 10.58 15.41
CA GLU A 41 15.31 9.25 16.01
C GLU A 41 14.37 8.35 15.20
N LEU A 42 13.80 8.83 14.10
CA LEU A 42 12.95 8.04 13.22
C LEU A 42 13.77 7.48 12.06
N VAL A 43 13.56 6.21 11.76
CA VAL A 43 14.07 5.56 10.56
C VAL A 43 12.94 5.38 9.56
N VAL A 44 13.25 5.55 8.27
CA VAL A 44 12.31 5.34 7.18
C VAL A 44 12.92 4.38 6.19
N PHE A 45 12.19 3.32 5.86
CA PHE A 45 12.62 2.30 4.91
C PHE A 45 11.44 1.77 4.10
N GLU A 46 11.72 1.22 2.93
CA GLU A 46 10.66 0.60 2.10
C GLU A 46 10.18 -0.70 2.75
N ALA A 47 8.86 -0.85 2.82
CA ALA A 47 8.24 -1.99 3.48
C ALA A 47 8.47 -3.27 2.66
N LEU A 48 8.89 -4.31 3.36
CA LEU A 48 8.91 -5.69 2.90
C LEU A 48 7.62 -6.37 3.38
N PRO A 49 6.73 -6.82 2.47
CA PRO A 49 5.39 -7.27 2.83
C PRO A 49 5.33 -8.33 3.94
N LEU A 50 6.09 -9.42 3.79
CA LEU A 50 6.10 -10.54 4.73
C LEU A 50 6.84 -10.15 6.01
N THR A 51 8.00 -9.52 5.90
CA THR A 51 8.81 -9.12 7.07
C THR A 51 8.12 -8.07 7.94
N ASN A 52 7.46 -7.07 7.35
CA ASN A 52 6.90 -5.93 8.10
C ASN A 52 5.43 -6.08 8.46
N PHE A 53 4.62 -6.81 7.69
CA PHE A 53 3.20 -7.00 7.99
C PHE A 53 2.86 -8.42 8.46
N GLY A 54 3.83 -9.35 8.37
CA GLY A 54 3.74 -10.71 8.88
C GLY A 54 3.15 -11.71 7.89
N ALA A 55 3.45 -12.99 8.17
CA ALA A 55 3.05 -14.14 7.34
C ALA A 55 1.53 -14.39 7.27
N ALA A 56 0.74 -13.71 8.12
CA ALA A 56 -0.71 -13.78 8.06
C ALA A 56 -1.28 -13.10 6.80
N LEU A 57 -0.55 -12.15 6.22
CA LEU A 57 -0.98 -11.40 5.03
C LEU A 57 -0.23 -11.77 3.76
N PHE A 58 1.05 -12.13 3.87
CA PHE A 58 1.93 -12.34 2.72
C PHE A 58 2.72 -13.62 2.88
N THR A 59 2.76 -14.46 1.86
CA THR A 59 3.62 -15.66 1.86
C THR A 59 5.02 -15.37 1.30
N THR A 60 5.21 -14.21 0.68
CA THR A 60 6.48 -13.76 0.09
C THR A 60 6.68 -12.26 0.34
N GLU A 61 7.87 -11.74 0.06
CA GLU A 61 8.12 -10.29 0.04
C GLU A 61 7.55 -9.58 -1.21
N GLN A 62 6.66 -10.24 -1.94
CA GLN A 62 5.96 -9.69 -3.07
C GLN A 62 4.47 -9.55 -2.75
N TYR A 63 3.91 -8.44 -3.20
CA TYR A 63 2.47 -8.21 -3.17
C TYR A 63 1.81 -8.96 -4.33
N VAL A 64 1.44 -10.22 -4.07
CA VAL A 64 0.69 -11.03 -5.03
C VAL A 64 -0.78 -11.02 -4.61
N SER A 65 -1.68 -10.81 -5.56
CA SER A 65 -3.10 -11.01 -5.31
C SER A 65 -3.41 -12.49 -5.29
N GLY A 66 -4.39 -12.92 -4.49
CA GLY A 66 -5.04 -14.21 -4.73
C GLY A 66 -5.67 -14.25 -6.14
N ALA A 67 -5.93 -15.46 -6.65
CA ALA A 67 -6.71 -15.63 -7.88
C ALA A 67 -8.17 -15.19 -7.65
N PRO A 68 -8.71 -14.19 -8.40
CA PRO A 68 -10.10 -13.80 -8.26
C PRO A 68 -11.04 -14.94 -8.65
N GLY A 69 -12.02 -15.23 -7.79
CA GLY A 69 -13.08 -16.21 -8.08
C GLY A 69 -14.29 -15.63 -8.80
N ALA A 70 -14.47 -14.30 -8.76
CA ALA A 70 -15.57 -13.57 -9.38
C ALA A 70 -15.28 -12.06 -9.42
N THR A 71 -16.14 -11.29 -10.09
CA THR A 71 -16.15 -9.83 -10.04
C THR A 71 -16.40 -9.33 -8.62
N GLY A 72 -15.59 -8.41 -8.13
CA GLY A 72 -15.79 -7.78 -6.83
C GLY A 72 -14.51 -7.40 -6.08
N TRP A 73 -14.70 -6.91 -4.86
CA TRP A 73 -13.60 -6.56 -3.96
C TRP A 73 -13.01 -7.82 -3.31
N MET A 74 -11.72 -8.02 -3.49
CA MET A 74 -10.96 -9.11 -2.88
C MET A 74 -9.77 -8.57 -2.10
N ALA A 75 -9.31 -9.31 -1.10
CA ALA A 75 -8.09 -8.95 -0.37
C ALA A 75 -6.86 -9.00 -1.29
N VAL A 76 -5.90 -8.10 -1.04
CA VAL A 76 -4.55 -8.17 -1.62
C VAL A 76 -3.61 -8.71 -0.54
N GLY A 77 -2.66 -9.57 -0.92
CA GLY A 77 -2.01 -10.51 0.00
C GLY A 77 -2.80 -11.82 0.07
N ASP A 78 -2.12 -12.94 0.29
CA ASP A 78 -2.61 -14.33 0.13
C ASP A 78 -3.72 -14.75 1.12
N GLY A 79 -4.53 -13.83 1.65
CA GLY A 79 -5.57 -14.16 2.61
C GLY A 79 -6.50 -13.01 3.00
N ALA A 80 -7.69 -13.39 3.45
CA ALA A 80 -8.68 -12.50 4.04
C ALA A 80 -8.36 -12.23 5.52
N GLY A 81 -7.30 -11.48 5.85
CA GLY A 81 -7.20 -10.95 7.22
C GLY A 81 -5.87 -10.45 7.76
N VAL A 82 -5.89 -9.16 8.14
CA VAL A 82 -5.46 -8.63 9.45
C VAL A 82 -4.00 -8.84 9.88
N GLY A 83 -3.06 -8.31 9.12
CA GLY A 83 -1.80 -7.85 9.70
C GLY A 83 -2.08 -6.60 10.52
N THR A 84 -1.64 -6.61 11.78
CA THR A 84 -1.68 -5.43 12.64
C THR A 84 -0.31 -4.80 12.60
N LEU A 85 -0.25 -3.50 12.30
CA LEU A 85 1.02 -2.81 12.29
C LEU A 85 1.65 -2.87 13.70
N PRO A 86 2.96 -3.18 13.84
CA PRO A 86 3.60 -3.22 15.14
C PRO A 86 3.45 -1.90 15.91
N VAL A 87 3.57 -1.99 17.23
CA VAL A 87 3.58 -0.81 18.10
C VAL A 87 4.76 0.08 17.70
N GLY A 88 4.53 1.39 17.61
CA GLY A 88 5.58 2.34 17.24
C GLY A 88 5.95 2.37 15.76
N GLN A 89 5.16 1.74 14.89
CA GLN A 89 5.35 1.81 13.44
C GLN A 89 4.19 2.54 12.75
N VAL A 90 4.51 3.32 11.72
CA VAL A 90 3.55 3.96 10.80
C VAL A 90 3.83 3.43 9.41
N ALA A 91 2.79 3.04 8.67
CA ALA A 91 2.92 2.57 7.30
C ALA A 91 2.30 3.59 6.34
N VAL A 92 3.00 3.91 5.25
CA VAL A 92 2.55 4.91 4.27
C VAL A 92 2.58 4.32 2.87
N PHE A 93 1.40 4.17 2.26
CA PHE A 93 1.27 3.71 0.88
C PHE A 93 1.19 4.90 -0.07
N TYR A 94 1.96 4.86 -1.16
CA TYR A 94 2.12 6.01 -2.06
C TYR A 94 2.00 5.68 -3.54
N LYS A 95 2.05 4.40 -3.91
CA LYS A 95 1.84 3.94 -5.28
C LYS A 95 1.21 2.55 -5.31
N ALA A 96 0.59 2.22 -6.44
CA ALA A 96 0.25 0.85 -6.82
C ALA A 96 0.97 0.50 -8.12
N ALA A 97 1.15 -0.79 -8.38
CA ALA A 97 1.69 -1.30 -9.61
C ALA A 97 1.04 -2.62 -10.01
N ASN A 98 0.83 -2.85 -11.30
CA ASN A 98 0.43 -4.16 -11.82
C ASN A 98 1.55 -4.68 -12.74
N ALA A 99 2.46 -5.46 -12.16
CA ALA A 99 3.58 -6.09 -12.88
C ALA A 99 3.21 -7.46 -13.47
N SER A 100 1.92 -7.82 -13.47
CA SER A 100 1.44 -9.09 -14.02
C SER A 100 1.46 -9.10 -15.55
N ALA A 101 1.89 -10.24 -16.12
CA ALA A 101 1.82 -10.53 -17.54
C ALA A 101 0.38 -10.78 -18.05
N VAL A 102 -0.62 -10.79 -17.17
CA VAL A 102 -2.04 -10.94 -17.54
C VAL A 102 -2.52 -9.70 -18.30
N VAL A 103 -3.04 -9.91 -19.51
CA VAL A 103 -3.59 -8.87 -20.40
C VAL A 103 -4.93 -9.35 -20.99
N PRO A 104 -6.03 -8.58 -20.84
CA PRO A 104 -6.14 -7.33 -20.08
C PRO A 104 -6.02 -7.56 -18.55
N PRO A 105 -5.61 -6.54 -17.76
CA PRO A 105 -5.55 -6.68 -16.31
C PRO A 105 -6.94 -6.97 -15.70
N LEU A 106 -6.98 -7.89 -14.74
CA LEU A 106 -8.19 -8.26 -14.02
C LEU A 106 -8.49 -7.29 -12.88
N LEU A 107 -7.45 -6.73 -12.25
CA LEU A 107 -7.58 -5.82 -11.12
C LEU A 107 -7.58 -4.36 -11.60
N ILE A 108 -8.66 -3.62 -11.32
CA ILE A 108 -8.90 -2.28 -11.92
C ILE A 108 -9.01 -1.14 -10.89
N ALA A 109 -9.07 -1.47 -9.60
CA ALA A 109 -9.10 -0.50 -8.53
C ALA A 109 -8.46 -1.08 -7.28
N CYS A 110 -7.99 -0.22 -6.38
CA CYS A 110 -7.58 -0.60 -5.05
C CYS A 110 -8.26 0.27 -4.00
N ARG A 111 -8.46 -0.28 -2.81
CA ARG A 111 -8.94 0.48 -1.65
C ARG A 111 -8.19 0.08 -0.40
N PHE A 112 -8.02 1.07 0.45
CA PHE A 112 -7.37 0.96 1.73
C PHE A 112 -8.41 1.17 2.81
N ARG A 113 -8.53 0.20 3.72
CA ARG A 113 -9.47 0.23 4.82
C ARG A 113 -8.75 -0.06 6.14
N VAL A 114 -9.40 0.31 7.23
CA VAL A 114 -8.92 0.14 8.61
C VAL A 114 -10.03 -0.45 9.49
N GLY A 115 -9.62 -1.09 10.58
CA GLY A 115 -10.50 -1.73 11.56
C GLY A 115 -10.49 -3.25 11.46
N ALA A 116 -11.05 -3.92 12.47
CA ALA A 116 -10.99 -5.38 12.63
C ALA A 116 -11.42 -6.20 11.40
N THR A 117 -12.38 -5.67 10.66
CA THR A 117 -12.93 -6.25 9.42
C THR A 117 -12.88 -5.26 8.26
N GLY A 118 -11.99 -4.25 8.35
CA GLY A 118 -11.90 -3.15 7.41
C GLY A 118 -13.13 -2.26 7.40
N ALA A 119 -13.80 -2.02 8.54
CA ALA A 119 -15.06 -1.27 8.58
C ALA A 119 -14.97 0.12 7.92
N SER A 120 -13.87 0.84 8.12
CA SER A 120 -13.69 2.22 7.65
C SER A 120 -12.78 2.30 6.44
N THR A 121 -13.22 2.98 5.38
CA THR A 121 -12.40 3.21 4.19
C THR A 121 -11.53 4.44 4.38
N LYS A 122 -10.20 4.30 4.24
CA LYS A 122 -9.25 5.42 4.22
C LYS A 122 -9.15 6.05 2.83
N ALA A 123 -9.03 5.22 1.78
CA ALA A 123 -8.90 5.70 0.41
C ALA A 123 -9.36 4.66 -0.61
N VAL A 124 -9.72 5.12 -1.81
CA VAL A 124 -10.07 4.29 -2.97
C VAL A 124 -9.43 4.92 -4.20
N PHE A 125 -8.77 4.12 -5.04
CA PHE A 125 -8.14 4.56 -6.27
C PHE A 125 -8.58 3.66 -7.43
N GLN A 126 -9.07 4.25 -8.51
CA GLN A 126 -9.38 3.54 -9.76
C GLN A 126 -8.18 3.58 -10.68
N VAL A 127 -7.51 2.45 -10.85
CA VAL A 127 -6.22 2.36 -11.57
C VAL A 127 -6.37 1.88 -13.02
N GLN A 128 -7.57 1.47 -13.41
CA GLN A 128 -7.92 0.87 -14.70
C GLN A 128 -7.22 1.51 -15.90
N LEU A 129 -7.46 2.80 -16.16
CA LEU A 129 -6.96 3.48 -17.36
C LEU A 129 -5.44 3.51 -17.45
N ALA A 130 -4.77 3.59 -16.31
CA ALA A 130 -3.32 3.66 -16.26
C ALA A 130 -2.67 2.28 -16.46
N ILE A 131 -3.28 1.22 -15.96
CA ILE A 131 -2.71 -0.15 -16.02
C ILE A 131 -3.23 -0.99 -17.20
N GLU A 132 -4.33 -0.59 -17.84
CA GLU A 132 -4.95 -1.30 -18.98
C GLU A 132 -4.00 -1.40 -20.18
N ASN A 133 -3.29 -0.33 -20.48
CA ASN A 133 -2.38 -0.29 -21.62
C ASN A 133 -1.04 -1.00 -21.34
N LYS A 134 -0.74 -1.36 -20.08
CA LYS A 134 0.48 -2.05 -19.62
C LYS A 134 1.82 -1.43 -20.04
N LEU A 135 1.80 -0.30 -20.76
CA LEU A 135 2.96 0.53 -21.04
C LEU A 135 3.55 1.08 -19.74
N GLU A 136 2.70 1.26 -18.73
CA GLU A 136 3.08 1.74 -17.41
C GLU A 136 2.54 0.80 -16.36
N SER A 137 3.46 0.12 -15.69
CA SER A 137 3.10 -0.78 -14.60
C SER A 137 2.73 -0.02 -13.33
N ASP A 138 3.20 1.22 -13.16
CA ASP A 138 3.15 1.97 -11.90
C ASP A 138 2.23 3.19 -11.98
N VAL A 139 1.50 3.41 -10.88
CA VAL A 139 0.67 4.59 -10.65
C VAL A 139 0.93 5.18 -9.27
N TYR A 140 1.13 6.49 -9.20
CA TYR A 140 1.31 7.20 -7.94
C TYR A 140 -0.04 7.67 -7.40
N PHE A 141 -0.21 7.69 -6.08
CA PHE A 141 -1.43 8.19 -5.46
C PHE A 141 -1.38 9.71 -5.32
N SER A 142 -2.49 10.39 -5.62
CA SER A 142 -2.63 11.83 -5.41
C SER A 142 -2.33 12.27 -3.97
N GLU A 143 -2.60 11.39 -3.01
CA GLU A 143 -2.34 11.58 -1.59
C GLU A 143 -1.83 10.26 -0.98
N PRO A 144 -0.83 10.30 -0.09
CA PRO A 144 -0.35 9.10 0.59
C PRO A 144 -1.39 8.58 1.57
N VAL A 145 -1.53 7.25 1.65
CA VAL A 145 -2.43 6.60 2.61
C VAL A 145 -1.64 6.19 3.84
N VAL A 146 -1.94 6.81 4.98
CA VAL A 146 -1.23 6.60 6.25
C VAL A 146 -2.00 5.65 7.16
N TYR A 147 -1.32 4.63 7.68
CA TYR A 147 -1.77 3.70 8.71
C TYR A 147 -1.03 3.94 10.02
N ASP A 148 -1.79 3.95 11.10
CA ASP A 148 -1.28 4.20 12.44
C ASP A 148 -0.72 2.91 13.08
N PRO A 149 0.10 3.01 14.14
CA PRO A 149 0.49 1.85 14.91
C PRO A 149 -0.73 1.09 15.39
N GLN A 150 -0.66 -0.23 15.36
CA GLN A 150 -1.77 -1.13 15.71
C GLN A 150 -3.01 -1.03 14.79
N ASP A 151 -2.97 -0.24 13.72
CA ASP A 151 -4.00 -0.35 12.68
C ASP A 151 -3.94 -1.73 12.05
N ARG A 152 -5.13 -2.28 11.81
CA ARG A 152 -5.30 -3.48 11.00
C ARG A 152 -5.33 -3.09 9.54
N LEU A 153 -4.29 -3.45 8.81
CA LEU A 153 -4.20 -3.17 7.38
C LEU A 153 -5.20 -4.04 6.63
N PHE A 154 -6.04 -3.39 5.84
CA PHE A 154 -7.03 -4.07 5.01
C PHE A 154 -7.05 -3.46 3.62
N ILE A 155 -6.23 -4.04 2.74
CA ILE A 155 -6.06 -3.59 1.37
C ILE A 155 -6.83 -4.53 0.46
N GLN A 156 -7.63 -3.96 -0.44
CA GLN A 156 -8.42 -4.74 -1.38
C GLN A 156 -8.22 -4.23 -2.80
N ALA A 157 -8.28 -5.15 -3.75
CA ALA A 157 -8.35 -4.86 -5.17
C ALA A 157 -9.74 -5.21 -5.70
N TYR A 158 -10.19 -4.51 -6.74
CA TYR A 158 -11.44 -4.82 -7.43
C TYR A 158 -11.14 -5.63 -8.68
N ALA A 159 -11.60 -6.88 -8.70
CA ALA A 159 -11.51 -7.75 -9.86
C ALA A 159 -12.73 -7.58 -10.77
N THR A 160 -12.52 -7.57 -12.08
CA THR A 160 -13.59 -7.49 -13.09
C THR A 160 -14.17 -8.85 -13.46
N ALA A 161 -13.40 -9.93 -13.28
CA ALA A 161 -13.80 -11.30 -13.60
C ALA A 161 -12.99 -12.32 -12.78
N ALA A 162 -13.38 -13.59 -12.86
CA ALA A 162 -12.56 -14.68 -12.36
C ALA A 162 -11.30 -14.87 -13.23
N GLY A 163 -10.18 -15.27 -12.63
CA GLY A 163 -8.94 -15.47 -13.39
C GLY A 163 -7.73 -15.79 -12.53
N ALA A 164 -6.55 -15.70 -13.14
CA ALA A 164 -5.28 -15.97 -12.47
C ALA A 164 -4.92 -14.85 -11.46
N ALA A 165 -4.09 -15.20 -10.48
CA ALA A 165 -3.44 -14.24 -9.60
C ALA A 165 -2.64 -13.20 -10.40
N GLU A 166 -2.64 -11.95 -9.94
CA GLU A 166 -1.86 -10.87 -10.51
C GLU A 166 -0.83 -10.33 -9.50
N ASN A 167 0.35 -9.94 -9.99
CA ASN A 167 1.30 -9.18 -9.19
C ASN A 167 0.84 -7.72 -9.10
N PHE A 168 -0.05 -7.48 -8.14
CA PHE A 168 -0.60 -6.16 -7.86
C PHE A 168 0.04 -5.57 -6.61
N ALA A 169 1.13 -4.86 -6.83
CA ALA A 169 2.03 -4.38 -5.81
C ALA A 169 1.74 -2.96 -5.35
N PHE A 170 2.26 -2.63 -4.16
CA PHE A 170 2.18 -1.29 -3.61
C PHE A 170 3.56 -0.79 -3.20
N GLY A 171 3.81 0.50 -3.41
CA GLY A 171 4.93 1.15 -2.76
C GLY A 171 4.51 1.60 -1.37
N CYS A 172 5.25 1.13 -0.37
CA CYS A 172 5.00 1.43 1.03
C CYS A 172 6.30 1.80 1.74
N PHE A 173 6.24 2.80 2.60
CA PHE A 173 7.29 3.10 3.57
C PHE A 173 6.83 2.74 4.98
N ILE A 174 7.74 2.16 5.77
CA ILE A 174 7.60 2.06 7.22
C ILE A 174 8.41 3.19 7.86
N VAL A 175 7.79 3.87 8.81
CA VAL A 175 8.43 4.82 9.71
C VAL A 175 8.38 4.25 11.11
N SER A 176 9.55 4.06 11.73
CA SER A 176 9.66 3.53 13.09
C SER A 176 10.75 4.26 13.88
N ARG A 177 10.80 4.03 15.19
CA ARG A 177 11.88 4.57 16.02
C ARG A 177 13.17 3.78 15.78
N LEU A 178 14.30 4.48 15.74
CA LEU A 178 15.63 3.90 15.72
C LEU A 178 15.96 3.30 17.09
N GLY A 179 16.20 1.99 17.15
CA GLY A 179 16.58 1.27 18.37
C GLY A 179 15.57 0.19 18.76
N PRO A 180 15.72 -0.44 19.94
CA PRO A 180 14.83 -1.50 20.37
C PRO A 180 13.41 -0.95 20.57
N GLU A 181 12.46 -1.55 19.86
CA GLU A 181 11.03 -1.31 20.08
C GLU A 181 10.65 -1.95 21.42
N ILE A 182 10.10 -1.16 22.35
CA ILE A 182 9.53 -1.71 23.59
C ILE A 182 8.19 -2.34 23.19
N SER A 183 8.17 -3.67 23.06
CA SER A 183 6.98 -4.48 22.79
C SER A 183 6.07 -4.58 23.99
#